data_AF-W7CA97-F1
#
_entry.id   AF-W7CA97-F1
#
_cell.length_a   1.000
_cell.length_b   1.000
_cell.length_c   1.000
_cell.angle_alpha   90.00
_cell.angle_beta   90.00
_cell.angle_gamma   90.00
#
_symmetry.space_group_name_H-M   'P 1'
#
loop_
_entity.id
_entity.type
_entity.pdbx_description
1 polymer ?
#
loop_
_entity_poly.entity_id
_entity_poly.type
_entity_poly.pdbx_seq_one_letter_code
_entity_poly.pdbx_strand_id
1 'polypeptide(L)'
;MDYSEIVFVRELDGDTAAQFANELLQKGWRLISVGQNLIEIVNLDGGNQVARFTTLYVVGATQEQYNQYLADKATAYGGLLK
;
A
#
# COMPACT_ATOMS: atom_id res chain seq x y z
N MET A 1 -19.56 4.47 -5.27
CA MET A 1 -18.43 5.25 -4.72
C MET A 1 -17.81 5.99 -5.90
N ASP A 2 -17.54 7.29 -5.77
CA ASP A 2 -16.93 8.08 -6.84
C ASP A 2 -15.40 7.94 -6.77
N TYR A 3 -14.75 7.68 -7.90
CA TYR A 3 -13.29 7.55 -8.01
C TYR A 3 -12.69 8.55 -9.01
N SER A 4 -13.49 9.46 -9.57
CA SER A 4 -13.07 10.40 -10.61
C SER A 4 -11.95 11.35 -10.17
N GLU A 5 -11.82 11.61 -8.87
CA GLU A 5 -10.79 12.47 -8.29
C GLU A 5 -9.49 11.72 -7.92
N ILE A 6 -9.48 10.38 -8.00
CA ILE A 6 -8.30 9.58 -7.67
C ILE A 6 -7.35 9.58 -8.86
N VAL A 7 -6.14 10.11 -8.67
CA VAL A 7 -5.10 10.18 -9.71
C VAL A 7 -3.90 9.29 -9.41
N PHE A 8 -3.82 8.78 -8.18
CA PHE A 8 -2.76 7.89 -7.73
C PHE A 8 -3.33 6.80 -6.84
N VAL A 9 -2.84 5.57 -7.04
CA VAL A 9 -3.20 4.40 -6.25
C VAL A 9 -1.94 3.83 -5.61
N ARG A 10 -2.06 3.45 -4.34
CA ARG A 10 -0.99 2.77 -3.60
C ARG A 10 -1.48 1.44 -3.07
N GLU A 11 -0.73 0.41 -3.43
CA GLU A 11 -0.82 -0.92 -2.89
C GLU A 11 0.06 -1.03 -1.63
N LEU A 12 -0.49 -1.64 -0.59
CA LEU A 12 0.15 -1.85 0.70
C LEU A 12 -0.03 -3.31 1.08
N ASP A 13 1.09 -4.02 1.20
CA ASP A 13 1.15 -5.42 1.63
C ASP A 13 2.23 -5.62 2.71
N GLY A 14 2.24 -6.82 3.28
CA GLY A 14 3.14 -7.18 4.38
C GLY A 14 2.61 -6.84 5.77
N ASP A 15 3.43 -7.09 6.79
CA ASP A 15 3.01 -7.09 8.20
C ASP A 15 2.56 -5.73 8.72
N THR A 16 3.04 -4.64 8.11
CA THR A 16 2.70 -3.26 8.48
C THR A 16 1.67 -2.61 7.55
N ALA A 17 1.13 -3.35 6.59
CA ALA A 17 0.22 -2.82 5.57
C ALA A 17 -1.00 -2.12 6.16
N ALA A 18 -1.64 -2.74 7.16
CA ALA A 18 -2.82 -2.19 7.82
C ALA A 18 -2.49 -0.87 8.54
N GLN A 19 -1.33 -0.78 9.18
CA GLN A 19 -0.88 0.43 9.85
C GLN A 19 -0.67 1.57 8.84
N PHE A 20 0.06 1.32 7.75
CA PHE A 20 0.26 2.33 6.72
C PHE A 20 -1.03 2.73 6.00
N ALA A 21 -1.95 1.79 5.80
CA ALA A 21 -3.27 2.10 5.26
C ALA A 21 -4.00 3.07 6.19
N ASN A 22 -4.02 2.81 7.50
CA ASN A 22 -4.63 3.69 8.49
C ASN A 22 -4.00 5.09 8.51
N GLU A 23 -2.67 5.19 8.43
CA GLU A 23 -1.98 6.49 8.36
C GLU A 23 -2.40 7.31 7.13
N LEU A 24 -2.55 6.67 5.96
CA LEU A 24 -3.02 7.35 4.74
C LEU A 24 -4.52 7.70 4.83
N LEU A 25 -5.33 6.84 5.40
CA LEU A 25 -6.76 7.11 5.64
C LEU A 25 -6.96 8.31 6.58
N GLN A 26 -6.12 8.47 7.61
CA GLN A 26 -6.12 9.66 8.47
C GLN A 26 -5.74 10.94 7.71
N LYS A 27 -4.94 10.83 6.65
CA LYS A 27 -4.62 11.93 5.72
C LYS A 27 -5.71 12.15 4.66
N GLY A 28 -6.86 11.50 4.78
CA GLY A 28 -8.00 11.64 3.88
C GLY A 28 -7.93 10.82 2.59
N TRP A 29 -6.94 9.93 2.44
CA TRP A 29 -6.91 9.00 1.31
C TRP A 29 -8.14 8.08 1.36
N ARG A 30 -8.53 7.52 0.22
CA ARG A 30 -9.72 6.65 0.12
C ARG A 30 -9.32 5.19 0.07
N LEU A 31 -9.92 4.34 0.90
CA LEU A 31 -9.80 2.89 0.75
C LEU A 31 -10.57 2.45 -0.50
N ILE A 32 -9.88 1.86 -1.47
CA ILE A 32 -10.45 1.38 -2.74
C ILE A 32 -10.85 -0.09 -2.60
N SER A 33 -9.94 -0.92 -2.09
CA SER A 33 -10.19 -2.36 -1.91
C SER A 33 -9.31 -2.96 -0.82
N VAL A 34 -9.77 -4.09 -0.26
CA VAL A 34 -8.98 -4.99 0.59
C VAL A 34 -9.10 -6.38 -0.02
N GLY A 35 -7.96 -7.02 -0.26
CA GLY A 35 -7.90 -8.33 -0.93
C GLY A 35 -6.72 -9.16 -0.49
N GLN A 36 -6.43 -10.20 -1.25
CA GLN A 36 -5.27 -11.06 -1.03
C GLN A 36 -4.30 -10.92 -2.21
N ASN A 37 -3.01 -10.82 -1.91
CA ASN A 37 -1.95 -10.92 -2.91
C ASN A 37 -1.17 -12.22 -2.71
N LEU A 38 -0.86 -12.93 -3.80
CA LEU A 38 -0.01 -14.11 -3.75
C LEU A 38 1.43 -13.65 -3.54
N ILE A 39 2.05 -14.10 -2.44
CA ILE A 39 3.44 -13.81 -2.12
C ILE A 39 4.35 -14.78 -2.86
N GLU A 40 4.09 -16.09 -2.68
CA GLU A 40 4.92 -17.15 -3.25
C GLU A 40 4.17 -18.49 -3.31
N ILE A 41 4.70 -19.40 -4.12
CA ILE A 41 4.35 -20.82 -4.12
C ILE A 41 5.57 -21.60 -3.65
N VAL A 42 5.45 -22.24 -2.50
CA VAL A 42 6.51 -23.04 -1.88
C VAL A 42 6.32 -24.50 -2.28
N ASN A 43 7.34 -25.09 -2.90
CA ASN A 43 7.39 -26.53 -3.11
C ASN A 43 7.82 -27.21 -1.82
N LEU A 44 7.06 -28.22 -1.40
CA LEU A 44 7.38 -29.08 -0.28
C LEU A 44 7.95 -30.40 -0.80
N ASP A 45 8.67 -31.10 0.08
CA ASP A 45 9.13 -32.46 -0.20
C ASP A 45 7.94 -33.37 -0.58
N GLY A 46 8.14 -34.23 -1.58
CA GLY A 46 7.09 -35.10 -2.10
C GLY A 46 6.20 -34.46 -3.18
N GLY A 47 6.57 -33.30 -3.72
CA GLY A 47 5.90 -32.68 -4.87
C GLY A 47 4.65 -31.88 -4.55
N ASN A 48 4.36 -31.67 -3.27
CA ASN A 48 3.25 -30.82 -2.83
C ASN A 48 3.62 -29.34 -2.95
N GLN A 49 2.62 -28.48 -3.16
CA GLN A 49 2.80 -27.03 -3.25
C GLN A 49 1.88 -26.31 -2.26
N VAL A 50 2.40 -25.26 -1.62
CA VAL A 50 1.62 -24.37 -0.76
C VAL A 50 1.74 -22.94 -1.28
N ALA A 51 0.59 -22.31 -1.54
CA ALA A 51 0.53 -20.90 -1.86
C ALA A 51 0.45 -20.06 -0.57
N ARG A 52 1.32 -19.06 -0.44
CA ARG A 52 1.29 -18.09 0.67
C ARG A 52 0.71 -16.78 0.19
N PHE A 53 -0.26 -16.27 0.94
CA PHE A 53 -0.94 -15.01 0.64
C PHE A 53 -0.71 -13.99 1.75
N THR A 54 -0.77 -12.71 1.38
CA THR A 54 -0.83 -11.58 2.31
C THR A 54 -2.09 -10.76 2.05
N THR A 55 -2.51 -9.99 3.05
CA THR A 55 -3.58 -9.00 2.87
C THR A 55 -3.04 -7.79 2.12
N LEU A 56 -3.71 -7.42 1.04
CA LEU A 56 -3.41 -6.24 0.24
C LEU A 56 -4.45 -5.15 0.53
N TYR A 57 -3.98 -3.98 0.94
CA TYR A 57 -4.80 -2.78 1.05
C TYR A 57 -4.49 -1.86 -0.12
N VAL A 58 -5.53 -1.41 -0.83
CA VAL A 58 -5.39 -0.48 -1.94
C VAL A 58 -6.06 0.82 -1.54
N VAL A 59 -5.27 1.89 -1.50
CA VAL A 59 -5.76 3.25 -1.19
C VAL A 59 -5.50 4.17 -2.38
N GLY A 60 -6.37 5.15 -2.58
CA GLY A 60 -6.21 6.16 -3.62
C GLY A 60 -6.17 7.58 -3.08
N ALA A 61 -5.43 8.41 -3.80
CA ALA A 61 -5.19 9.81 -3.49
C ALA A 61 -5.69 10.73 -4.60
N THR A 62 -6.19 11.89 -4.20
CA THR A 62 -6.32 13.05 -5.09
C THR A 62 -4.95 13.62 -5.47
N GLN A 63 -4.94 14.53 -6.43
CA GLN A 63 -3.69 15.19 -6.85
C GLN A 63 -3.00 15.92 -5.68
N GLU A 64 -3.76 16.64 -4.85
CA GLU A 64 -3.23 17.36 -3.68
C GLU A 64 -2.60 16.40 -2.67
N GLN A 65 -3.29 15.30 -2.35
CA GLN A 65 -2.82 14.28 -1.42
C GLN A 65 -1.55 13.58 -1.91
N TYR A 66 -1.47 13.30 -3.22
CA TYR A 66 -0.27 12.71 -3.82
C TYR A 66 0.92 13.69 -3.81
N ASN A 67 0.67 14.97 -4.12
CA ASN A 67 1.71 16.01 -4.04
C ASN A 67 2.26 16.15 -2.61
N GLN A 68 1.39 16.16 -1.60
CA GLN A 68 1.81 16.20 -0.19
C GLN A 68 2.66 14.96 0.17
N TYR A 69 2.25 13.78 -0.29
CA TYR A 69 3.01 12.54 -0.07
C TYR A 69 4.43 12.60 -0.65
N LEU A 70 4.60 13.18 -1.84
CA LEU A 70 5.92 13.38 -2.44
C LEU A 70 6.76 14.37 -1.63
N ALA A 71 6.16 15.45 -1.12
CA ALA A 71 6.84 16.43 -0.28
C ALA A 71 7.29 15.83 1.08
N ASP A 72 6.43 15.04 1.73
CA ASP A 72 6.75 14.32 2.97
C ASP A 72 7.95 13.39 2.75
N LYS A 73 7.96 12.65 1.64
CA LYS A 73 9.08 11.77 1.27
C LYS A 73 10.38 12.55 1.04
N ALA A 74 10.34 13.62 0.26
CA ALA A 74 11.51 14.45 0.01
C ALA A 74 12.12 15.00 1.32
N THR A 75 11.26 15.41 2.26
CA THR A 75 11.68 15.90 3.58
C THR A 75 12.32 14.79 4.42
N ALA A 76 11.73 13.60 4.46
CA ALA A 76 12.29 12.46 5.19
C ALA A 76 13.68 12.05 4.69
N TYR A 77 13.88 12.01 3.36
CA TYR A 77 15.19 11.66 2.78
C TYR A 77 16.22 12.79 2.85
N GLY A 78 15.79 14.05 2.73
CA GLY A 78 16.67 15.21 2.86
C GLY A 78 17.19 15.43 4.29
N GLY A 79 16.48 14.95 5.31
CA GLY A 79 16.92 15.00 6.71
C GLY A 79 17.94 13.92 7.11
N LEU A 80 18.06 12.83 6.33
CA LEU A 80 18.98 11.71 6.59
C LEU A 80 20.41 11.94 6.04
N LEU A 81 20.64 13.03 5.32
CA LEU A 81 21.92 13.37 4.67
C LEU A 81 22.65 14.57 5.32
N LYS A 82 22.26 14.97 6.54
CA LYS A 82 22.90 16.05 7.30
C LYS A 82 23.60 15.53 8.56
#